data_AF-A0A4Q3C9B1-F1
#
_entry.id   AF-A0A4Q3C9B1-F1
#
_cell.length_a   1.000
_cell.length_b   1.000
_cell.length_c   1.000
_cell.angle_alpha   90.00
_cell.angle_beta   90.00
_cell.angle_gamma   90.00
#
_symmetry.space_group_name_H-M   'P 1'
#
loop_
_entity.id
_entity.type
_entity.pdbx_description
1 polymer ?
#
loop_
_entity_poly.entity_id
_entity_poly.type
_entity_poly.pdbx_seq_one_letter_code
_entity_poly.pdbx_strand_id
1 'polypeptide(L)'
;AYIATYGRDAAGEKTFRPESRTWEQFTFTNKIFGSTQLSNRFRLEQRYMGESAEDANNSYFSQRLRYFIRGVVPFKKDSVFSKGVFLALQNEVFVNIQNKEKVNNHFFDQNRAYIAVGYRINKKVDIEAGYMNQYTKAITGGTTNNILQVVLYTRL
;
A
#
# COMPACT_ATOMS: atom_id res chain seq x y z
N ALA A 1 -12.48 2.82 8.69
CA ALA A 1 -12.61 3.70 7.50
C ALA A 1 -13.76 3.21 6.65
N TYR A 2 -14.55 4.13 6.07
CA TYR A 2 -15.65 3.79 5.16
C TYR A 2 -15.27 4.23 3.74
N ILE A 3 -15.52 3.36 2.76
CA ILE A 3 -15.22 3.61 1.35
C ILE A 3 -16.46 3.24 0.54
N ALA A 4 -16.92 4.16 -0.29
CA ALA A 4 -17.98 3.94 -1.26
C ALA A 4 -17.35 3.87 -2.65
N THR A 5 -17.49 2.72 -3.32
CA THR A 5 -17.06 2.60 -4.72
C THR A 5 -18.29 2.65 -5.62
N TYR A 6 -18.30 3.63 -6.52
CA TYR A 6 -19.30 3.72 -7.59
C TYR A 6 -18.69 3.20 -8.89
N GLY A 7 -19.44 2.36 -9.61
CA GLY A 7 -19.01 1.79 -10.87
C GLY A 7 -20.17 1.47 -11.79
N ARG A 8 -19.88 0.74 -12.86
CA ARG A 8 -20.89 0.09 -13.69
C ARG A 8 -20.55 -1.37 -13.85
N ASP A 9 -21.56 -2.23 -13.86
CA ASP A 9 -21.37 -3.64 -14.19
C ASP A 9 -21.23 -3.85 -15.70
N ALA A 10 -21.16 -5.11 -16.13
CA ALA A 10 -21.04 -5.47 -17.54
C ALA A 10 -22.29 -5.11 -18.38
N ALA A 11 -23.45 -4.95 -17.74
CA ALA A 11 -24.69 -4.51 -18.38
C ALA A 11 -24.81 -2.97 -18.45
N GLY A 12 -23.87 -2.25 -17.82
CA GLY A 12 -23.87 -0.79 -17.76
C GLY A 12 -24.70 -0.22 -16.61
N GLU A 13 -25.23 -1.07 -15.73
CA GLU A 13 -26.00 -0.66 -14.56
C GLU A 13 -25.09 -0.09 -13.47
N LYS A 14 -25.59 0.92 -12.76
CA LYS A 14 -24.82 1.58 -11.71
C LYS A 14 -24.61 0.63 -10.54
N THR A 15 -23.37 0.40 -10.18
CA THR A 15 -23.01 -0.37 -8.98
C THR A 15 -22.49 0.57 -7.90
N PHE A 16 -22.88 0.27 -6.66
CA PHE A 16 -22.42 0.90 -5.43
C PHE A 16 -21.97 -0.18 -4.44
N ARG A 17 -20.68 -0.17 -4.09
CA ARG A 17 -20.08 -1.14 -3.16
C ARG A 17 -19.61 -0.39 -1.92
N PRO A 18 -20.43 -0.34 -0.86
CA PRO A 18 -20.00 0.21 0.42
C PRO A 18 -19.05 -0.77 1.09
N GLU A 19 -17.96 -0.25 1.66
CA GLU A 19 -16.97 -1.05 2.35
C GLU A 19 -16.56 -0.37 3.66
N SER A 20 -16.76 -1.07 4.77
CA SER A 20 -16.20 -0.68 6.07
C SER A 20 -14.92 -1.46 6.33
N ARG A 21 -13.88 -0.78 6.81
CA ARG A 21 -12.58 -1.36 7.12
C ARG A 21 -12.15 -1.03 8.54
N THR A 22 -11.82 -2.06 9.29
CA THR A 22 -11.07 -1.96 10.55
C THR A 22 -9.68 -2.54 10.32
N TRP A 23 -8.68 -2.08 11.06
CA TRP A 23 -7.34 -2.66 10.96
C TRP A 23 -6.56 -2.54 12.25
N GLU A 24 -5.73 -3.54 12.51
CA GLU A 24 -4.63 -3.47 13.45
C GLU A 24 -3.32 -3.24 12.70
N GLN A 25 -2.41 -2.47 13.29
CA GLN A 25 -1.13 -2.17 12.68
C GLN A 25 0.01 -2.30 13.68
N PHE A 26 1.05 -3.02 13.27
CA PHE A 26 2.33 -3.06 13.96
C PHE A 26 3.41 -2.47 13.06
N THR A 27 4.19 -1.53 13.57
CA THR A 27 5.27 -0.87 12.81
C THR A 27 6.52 -0.82 13.67
N PHE A 28 7.63 -1.26 13.10
CA PHE A 28 8.94 -1.15 13.72
C PHE A 28 9.95 -0.65 12.71
N THR A 29 10.86 0.20 13.18
CA THR A 29 11.88 0.81 12.34
C THR A 29 13.23 0.61 13.00
N ASN A 30 14.14 -0.04 12.29
CA ASN A 30 15.47 -0.37 12.76
C ASN A 30 16.51 0.30 11.88
N LYS A 31 17.67 0.63 12.47
CA LYS A 31 18.86 0.99 11.70
C LYS A 31 19.64 -0.29 11.43
N ILE A 32 19.85 -0.63 10.17
CA ILE A 32 20.52 -1.89 9.79
C ILE A 32 22.02 -1.69 9.53
N PHE A 33 22.40 -0.62 8.82
CA PHE A 33 23.78 -0.31 8.47
C PHE A 33 24.01 1.20 8.50
N GLY A 34 24.75 1.68 9.51
CA GLY A 34 25.02 3.10 9.71
C GLY A 34 23.72 3.92 9.78
N SER A 35 23.58 4.88 8.87
CA SER A 35 22.39 5.73 8.76
C SER A 35 21.23 5.14 7.95
N THR A 36 21.35 3.89 7.47
CA THR A 36 20.29 3.21 6.71
C THR A 36 19.13 2.82 7.62
N GLN A 37 17.94 3.33 7.31
CA GLN A 37 16.72 3.02 8.05
C GLN A 37 15.92 1.96 7.29
N LEU A 38 15.48 0.94 8.01
CA LEU A 38 14.56 -0.08 7.51
C LEU A 38 13.29 -0.05 8.36
N SER A 39 12.16 0.27 7.74
CA SER A 39 10.85 0.28 8.36
C SER A 39 10.03 -0.90 7.86
N ASN A 40 9.49 -1.67 8.79
CA ASN A 40 8.61 -2.78 8.51
C ASN A 40 7.25 -2.48 9.14
N ARG A 41 6.18 -2.75 8.41
CA ARG A 41 4.83 -2.52 8.86
C ARG A 41 3.93 -3.66 8.44
N PHE A 42 3.33 -4.28 9.43
CA PHE A 42 2.30 -5.30 9.28
C PHE A 42 0.96 -4.65 9.56
N ARG A 43 -0.01 -4.90 8.69
CA ARG A 43 -1.39 -4.46 8.90
C ARG A 43 -2.33 -5.61 8.60
N LEU A 44 -3.14 -5.96 9.59
CA LEU A 44 -4.27 -6.86 9.44
C LEU A 44 -5.51 -5.99 9.20
N GLU A 45 -6.22 -6.23 8.11
CA GLU A 45 -7.36 -5.40 7.70
C GLU A 45 -8.61 -6.27 7.60
N GLN A 46 -9.60 -6.00 8.45
CA GLN A 46 -10.94 -6.56 8.41
C GLN A 46 -11.82 -5.73 7.48
N ARG A 47 -12.37 -6.38 6.44
CA ARG A 47 -13.16 -5.73 5.38
C ARG A 47 -14.58 -6.26 5.44
N TYR A 48 -15.53 -5.36 5.62
CA TYR A 48 -16.97 -5.61 5.58
C TYR A 48 -17.51 -4.99 4.29
N MET A 49 -17.75 -5.82 3.28
CA MET A 49 -18.17 -5.38 1.94
C MET A 49 -19.67 -5.59 1.79
N GLY A 50 -20.38 -4.56 1.35
CA GLY A 50 -21.78 -4.66 0.91
C GLY A 50 -21.89 -4.67 -0.61
N GLU A 51 -22.96 -5.27 -1.11
CA GLU A 51 -23.35 -5.25 -2.53
C GLU A 51 -24.46 -4.22 -2.80
N SER A 52 -24.65 -3.91 -4.09
CA SER A 52 -25.66 -2.97 -4.54
C SER A 52 -26.99 -3.61 -4.86
N ALA A 53 -28.01 -3.02 -4.25
CA ALA A 53 -29.38 -2.76 -4.69
C ALA A 53 -30.33 -3.91 -5.08
N GLU A 54 -29.88 -5.06 -5.57
CA GLU A 54 -30.79 -6.20 -5.82
C GLU A 54 -30.69 -7.30 -4.75
N ASP A 55 -29.50 -7.51 -4.17
CA ASP A 55 -29.27 -8.45 -3.07
C ASP A 55 -28.66 -7.74 -1.85
N ALA A 56 -29.46 -6.89 -1.20
CA ALA A 56 -29.06 -6.17 0.03
C ALA A 56 -28.64 -7.10 1.19
N ASN A 57 -28.84 -8.42 1.07
CA ASN A 57 -28.44 -9.42 2.05
C ASN A 57 -27.05 -10.04 1.81
N ASN A 58 -26.36 -9.75 0.71
CA ASN A 58 -25.09 -10.41 0.38
C ASN A 58 -23.86 -9.65 0.91
N SER A 59 -23.96 -9.09 2.11
CA SER A 59 -22.79 -8.53 2.78
C SER A 59 -21.82 -9.65 3.16
N TYR A 60 -20.52 -9.44 2.95
CA TYR A 60 -19.52 -10.43 3.31
C TYR A 60 -18.29 -9.83 3.96
N PHE A 61 -17.73 -10.66 4.82
CA PHE A 61 -16.49 -10.39 5.52
C PHE A 61 -15.31 -10.91 4.72
N SER A 62 -14.19 -10.19 4.72
CA SER A 62 -12.90 -10.69 4.25
C SER A 62 -11.78 -10.11 5.09
N GLN A 63 -10.71 -10.87 5.27
CA GLN A 63 -9.50 -10.39 5.94
C GLN A 63 -8.34 -10.34 4.97
N ARG A 64 -7.57 -9.25 5.07
CA ARG A 64 -6.39 -9.02 4.26
C ARG A 64 -5.20 -8.69 5.15
N LEU A 65 -4.11 -9.42 4.96
CA LEU A 65 -2.82 -9.08 5.54
C LEU A 65 -2.03 -8.23 4.54
N ARG A 66 -1.42 -7.17 5.05
CA ARG A 66 -0.54 -6.28 4.30
C ARG A 66 0.82 -6.23 4.97
N TYR A 67 1.85 -6.50 4.20
CA TYR A 67 3.22 -6.34 4.64
C TYR A 67 3.90 -5.26 3.82
N PHE A 68 4.39 -4.24 4.51
CA PHE A 68 5.09 -3.10 3.95
C PHE A 68 6.52 -3.08 4.48
N ILE A 69 7.48 -2.95 3.59
CA ILE A 69 8.88 -2.75 3.90
C ILE A 69 9.40 -1.52 3.16
N ARG A 70 10.15 -0.67 3.87
CA ARG A 70 10.78 0.51 3.28
C ARG A 70 12.20 0.70 3.80
N GLY A 71 13.15 0.71 2.88
CA GLY A 71 14.55 1.06 3.13
C GLY A 71 14.84 2.47 2.64
N VAL A 72 15.50 3.27 3.49
CA VAL A 72 16.09 4.56 3.11
C VAL A 72 17.60 4.43 3.26
N VAL A 73 18.30 4.42 2.13
CA VAL A 73 19.75 4.21 2.03
C VAL A 73 20.42 5.53 1.64
N PRO A 74 21.06 6.23 2.58
CA PRO A 74 21.84 7.43 2.27
C PRO A 74 23.05 7.09 1.39
N PHE A 75 23.33 7.88 0.36
CA PHE A 75 24.56 7.72 -0.42
C PHE A 75 25.81 8.14 0.35
N LYS A 76 25.67 9.12 1.27
CA LYS A 76 26.73 9.52 2.19
C LYS A 76 26.66 8.71 3.47
N LYS A 77 27.79 8.09 3.84
CA LYS A 77 27.96 7.31 5.07
C LYS A 77 28.33 8.22 6.25
N ASP A 78 27.44 9.15 6.60
CA ASP A 78 27.60 9.94 7.82
C ASP A 78 26.93 9.22 8.99
N SER A 79 27.44 9.40 10.22
CA SER A 79 26.86 8.83 11.44
C SER A 79 25.45 9.36 11.74
N VAL A 80 25.16 10.58 11.28
CA VAL A 80 23.85 11.23 11.37
C VAL A 80 23.48 11.76 9.99
N PHE A 81 22.66 11.01 9.25
CA PHE A 81 22.16 11.47 7.95
C PHE A 81 21.24 12.70 8.09
N SER A 82 21.83 13.87 7.92
CA SER A 82 21.20 15.17 8.11
C SER A 82 20.94 15.94 6.82
N LYS A 83 21.70 15.64 5.76
CA LYS A 83 21.58 16.24 4.43
C LYS A 83 22.19 15.32 3.36
N GLY A 84 21.62 15.31 2.17
CA GLY A 84 22.20 14.67 1.00
C GLY A 84 21.25 13.74 0.25
N VAL A 85 21.76 13.13 -0.82
CA VAL A 85 20.99 12.22 -1.65
C VAL A 85 20.82 10.89 -0.93
N PHE A 86 19.66 10.27 -1.11
CA PHE A 86 19.37 8.90 -0.65
C PHE A 86 18.56 8.14 -1.69
N LEU A 87 18.63 6.81 -1.61
CA LEU A 87 17.77 5.89 -2.35
C LEU A 87 16.67 5.41 -1.40
N ALA A 88 15.40 5.54 -1.82
CA ALA A 88 14.27 4.94 -1.14
C ALA A 88 13.78 3.73 -1.93
N LEU A 89 13.73 2.59 -1.25
CA LEU A 89 13.18 1.34 -1.76
C LEU A 89 12.01 0.96 -0.89
N GLN A 90 10.90 0.60 -1.52
CA GLN A 90 9.70 0.19 -0.80
C GLN A 90 9.01 -0.94 -1.55
N ASN A 91 8.50 -1.90 -0.80
CA ASN A 91 7.60 -2.89 -1.34
C ASN A 91 6.42 -3.12 -0.38
N GLU A 92 5.22 -3.24 -0.93
CA GLU A 92 4.03 -3.59 -0.17
C GLU A 92 3.31 -4.75 -0.84
N VAL A 93 3.16 -5.85 -0.12
CA VAL A 93 2.45 -7.06 -0.54
C VAL A 93 1.12 -7.14 0.20
N PHE A 94 0.07 -7.52 -0.52
CA PHE A 94 -1.28 -7.68 -0.03
C PHE A 94 -1.72 -9.12 -0.29
N VAL A 95 -2.17 -9.80 0.75
CA VAL A 95 -2.66 -11.17 0.66
C VAL A 95 -4.02 -11.33 1.35
N ASN A 96 -4.93 -12.03 0.69
CA ASN A 96 -6.23 -12.39 1.23
C ASN A 96 -6.09 -13.64 2.10
N ILE A 97 -6.29 -13.47 3.41
CA ILE A 97 -6.12 -14.57 4.37
C ILE A 97 -7.45 -15.26 4.69
N GLN A 98 -8.59 -14.58 4.53
CA GLN A 98 -9.92 -15.13 4.77
C GLN A 98 -10.93 -14.68 3.71
N ASN A 99 -11.79 -15.61 3.31
CA ASN A 99 -12.86 -15.43 2.34
C ASN A 99 -12.39 -14.89 0.98
N LYS A 100 -11.24 -15.40 0.50
CA LYS A 100 -10.61 -14.98 -0.77
C LYS A 100 -11.48 -15.25 -1.99
N GLU A 101 -12.28 -16.31 -1.94
CA GLU A 101 -13.27 -16.70 -2.95
C GLU A 101 -14.33 -15.62 -3.19
N LYS A 102 -14.60 -14.77 -2.19
CA LYS A 102 -15.52 -13.63 -2.30
C LYS A 102 -14.86 -12.34 -2.79
N VAL A 103 -13.54 -12.35 -3.02
CA VAL A 103 -12.77 -11.16 -3.41
C VAL A 103 -12.22 -11.31 -4.82
N ASN A 104 -11.21 -12.16 -4.99
CA ASN A 104 -10.57 -12.40 -6.28
C ASN A 104 -10.22 -13.87 -6.50
N ASN A 105 -10.63 -14.77 -5.60
CA ASN A 105 -10.32 -16.20 -5.57
C ASN A 105 -8.84 -16.57 -5.40
N HIS A 106 -7.97 -15.60 -5.06
CA HIS A 106 -6.53 -15.81 -4.94
C HIS A 106 -6.01 -15.39 -3.57
N PHE A 107 -4.98 -16.09 -3.09
CA PHE A 107 -4.25 -15.69 -1.88
C PHE A 107 -3.52 -14.36 -2.09
N PHE A 108 -2.94 -14.15 -3.27
CA PHE A 108 -2.31 -12.89 -3.64
C PHE A 108 -3.35 -11.89 -4.16
N ASP A 109 -3.33 -10.67 -3.62
CA ASP A 109 -4.21 -9.57 -4.02
C ASP A 109 -3.44 -8.53 -4.86
N GLN A 110 -2.37 -7.98 -4.28
CA GLN A 110 -1.68 -6.83 -4.87
C GLN A 110 -0.20 -6.78 -4.46
N ASN A 111 0.63 -6.25 -5.35
CA ASN A 111 1.98 -5.79 -5.02
C ASN A 111 2.17 -4.33 -5.43
N ARG A 112 2.85 -3.56 -4.59
CA ARG A 112 3.28 -2.19 -4.88
C ARG A 112 4.77 -2.09 -4.64
N ALA A 113 5.55 -2.10 -5.72
CA ALA A 113 6.98 -1.87 -5.70
C ALA A 113 7.26 -0.40 -6.00
N TYR A 114 8.03 0.27 -5.16
CA TYR A 114 8.38 1.67 -5.32
C TYR A 114 9.88 1.88 -5.15
N ILE A 115 10.45 2.64 -6.08
CA ILE A 115 11.85 3.07 -6.07
C ILE A 115 11.91 4.57 -6.30
N ALA A 116 12.68 5.27 -5.49
CA ALA A 116 12.83 6.71 -5.59
C ALA A 116 14.25 7.17 -5.28
N VAL A 117 14.65 8.25 -5.93
CA VAL A 117 15.80 9.04 -5.50
C VAL A 117 15.27 10.23 -4.72
N GLY A 118 15.83 10.45 -3.55
CA GLY A 118 15.46 11.56 -2.69
C GLY A 118 16.63 12.41 -2.28
N TYR A 119 16.32 13.63 -1.85
CA TYR A 119 17.28 14.55 -1.26
C TYR A 119 16.77 15.00 0.12
N ARG A 120 17.57 14.76 1.14
CA ARG A 120 17.36 15.30 2.48
C ARG A 120 17.91 16.72 2.51
N ILE A 121 17.02 17.70 2.63
CA ILE A 121 17.41 19.12 2.72
C ILE A 121 17.97 19.41 4.12
N ASN A 122 17.28 18.91 5.14
CA ASN A 122 17.67 18.97 6.55
C ASN A 122 16.99 17.82 7.32
N LYS A 123 17.24 17.69 8.63
CA LYS A 123 16.64 16.61 9.45
C LYS A 123 15.10 16.55 9.41
N LYS A 124 14.44 17.65 9.07
CA LYS A 124 12.98 17.80 9.06
C LYS A 124 12.36 17.63 7.67
N VAL A 125 13.10 17.85 6.59
CA VAL A 125 12.55 17.92 5.22
C VAL A 125 13.29 16.98 4.28
N ASP A 126 12.52 16.06 3.68
CA ASP A 126 12.98 15.18 2.60
C ASP A 126 12.08 15.37 1.37
N ILE A 127 12.68 15.40 0.19
CA ILE A 127 11.96 15.33 -1.10
C ILE A 127 12.35 14.05 -1.83
N GLU A 128 11.38 13.39 -2.46
CA GLU A 128 11.58 12.15 -3.22
C GLU A 128 10.90 12.27 -4.58
N ALA A 129 11.57 11.78 -5.62
CA ALA A 129 10.97 11.56 -6.94
C ALA A 129 11.18 10.10 -7.31
N GLY A 130 10.10 9.41 -7.67
CA GLY A 130 10.15 7.97 -7.84
C GLY A 130 9.07 7.39 -8.73
N TYR A 131 9.23 6.10 -8.97
CA TYR A 131 8.38 5.28 -9.79
C TYR A 131 7.79 4.15 -8.95
N MET A 132 6.47 3.99 -9.00
CA MET A 132 5.75 2.88 -8.40
C MET A 132 5.17 1.99 -9.49
N ASN A 133 5.49 0.71 -9.42
CA ASN A 133 4.79 -0.33 -10.14
C ASN A 133 3.77 -0.97 -9.20
N GLN A 134 2.49 -0.93 -9.59
CA GLN A 134 1.39 -1.51 -8.85
C GLN A 134 0.74 -2.60 -9.68
N TYR A 135 0.87 -3.85 -9.24
CA TYR A 135 0.20 -5.00 -9.85
C TYR A 135 -0.97 -5.44 -8.97
N THR A 136 -2.16 -5.55 -9.54
CA THR A 136 -3.39 -6.00 -8.87
C THR A 136 -3.95 -7.24 -9.58
N LYS A 137 -4.27 -8.27 -8.79
CA LYS A 137 -4.84 -9.53 -9.28
C LYS A 137 -6.37 -9.47 -9.22
N ALA A 138 -7.00 -9.53 -10.39
CA ALA A 138 -8.45 -9.73 -10.52
C ALA A 138 -8.79 -11.23 -10.55
N ILE A 139 -10.10 -11.55 -10.56
CA ILE A 139 -10.58 -12.94 -10.72
C ILE A 139 -9.96 -13.58 -11.97
N THR A 140 -9.96 -12.85 -13.07
CA THR A 140 -9.37 -13.27 -14.35
C THR A 140 -8.32 -12.25 -14.79
N GLY A 141 -7.11 -12.69 -15.13
CA GLY A 141 -6.01 -11.82 -15.55
C GLY A 141 -5.36 -11.05 -14.39
N GLY A 142 -4.92 -9.82 -14.66
CA GLY A 142 -4.30 -8.91 -13.72
C GLY A 142 -4.06 -7.54 -14.37
N THR A 143 -3.90 -6.51 -13.57
CA THR A 143 -3.70 -5.13 -14.04
C THR A 143 -2.42 -4.57 -13.46
N THR A 144 -1.58 -4.01 -14.32
CA THR A 144 -0.35 -3.32 -13.93
C THR A 144 -0.53 -1.84 -14.16
N ASN A 145 -0.34 -1.05 -13.10
CA ASN A 145 -0.32 0.40 -13.15
C ASN A 145 1.09 0.90 -12.87
N ASN A 146 1.50 1.89 -13.66
CA ASN A 146 2.81 2.53 -13.57
C ASN A 146 2.61 3.99 -13.16
N ILE A 147 3.15 4.37 -12.02
CA ILE A 147 2.86 5.66 -11.37
C ILE A 147 4.18 6.39 -11.15
N LEU A 148 4.30 7.59 -11.70
CA LEU A 148 5.36 8.53 -11.33
C LEU A 148 4.82 9.44 -10.22
N GLN A 149 5.61 9.60 -9.15
CA GLN A 149 5.21 10.43 -8.01
C GLN A 149 6.37 11.25 -7.47
N VAL A 150 6.03 12.43 -6.97
CA VAL A 150 6.91 13.32 -6.21
C VAL A 150 6.32 13.45 -4.81
N VAL A 151 7.15 13.29 -3.79
CA VAL A 151 6.73 13.27 -2.39
C VAL A 151 7.56 14.25 -1.58
N LEU A 152 6.89 15.03 -0.74
CA LEU A 152 7.51 15.91 0.25
C LEU A 152 7.19 15.38 1.65
N TYR A 153 8.22 15.07 2.43
CA TYR A 153 8.08 14.67 3.82
C TYR A 153 8.54 15.80 4.74
N THR A 154 7.68 16.15 5.69
CA THR A 154 7.99 17.07 6.79
C THR A 154 7.86 16.34 8.12
N ARG A 155 8.90 16.38 8.95
CA ARG A 155 8.88 15.88 10.33
C ARG A 155 8.70 17.05 11.29
N LEU A 156 7.77 16.91 12.23
CA LEU A 156 7.53 17.89 13.31
C LEU A 156 8.70 17.88 14.31
#